data_AF-A0A432HMS2-F1
#
_entry.id   AF-A0A432HMS2-F1
#
_cell.length_a   1.000
_cell.length_b   1.000
_cell.length_c   1.000
_cell.angle_alpha   90.00
_cell.angle_beta   90.00
_cell.angle_gamma   90.00
#
_symmetry.space_group_name_H-M   'P 1'
#
loop_
_entity.id
_entity.type
_entity.pdbx_description
1 polymer ?
#
loop_
_entity_poly.entity_id
_entity_poly.type
_entity_poly.pdbx_seq_one_letter_code
_entity_poly.pdbx_strand_id
1 'polypeptide(L)'
;MSDDYYGHDEDHPSPWGPHDWDHGAPHNSWFPVIMAIGIGIFLLMFARVFSFGEYDFSYLPMVFVGLAVVAAAMIVWWRQDMSFDGTYEPRSSGAPFKSIQIRKVGTWVFLMSEMMIFTALFSTYMRYRFGIPRCDTVFESGDWVEGTAVTCFEPASHLIASSWWHIAPGATNTFALIISSFTIVQALRWAHKPEGSVDEEVRRKRIYRYLGATWCLAALFLTLKMIEWFIGFHVPEIGFLGLQEHEIPSLYSEGYLINNDHYQHHDYIDETGAHMMANIRVSATMFYVTTGTHGFHVLGGLVGLTYLTYKAWTGAYTPQSAVSIEYFGLYWHFVDLIWVLVFPFFYLY
;
A
#
# COMPACT_ATOMS: atom_id res chain seq x y z
N MET A 1 41.40 39.36 31.86
CA MET A 1 40.77 39.99 30.68
C MET A 1 41.70 39.75 29.52
N SER A 2 41.45 38.66 28.80
CA SER A 2 42.02 38.33 27.49
C SER A 2 41.27 37.11 26.98
N ASP A 3 40.07 37.41 26.50
CA ASP A 3 39.33 36.83 25.38
C ASP A 3 39.46 35.32 25.12
N ASP A 4 38.38 34.63 25.49
CA ASP A 4 37.92 33.38 24.92
C ASP A 4 37.70 33.54 23.40
N TYR A 5 38.65 33.05 22.59
CA TYR A 5 38.39 32.72 21.19
C TYR A 5 37.94 31.26 21.14
N TYR A 6 36.65 31.03 21.40
CA TYR A 6 36.01 29.78 20.98
C TYR A 6 36.05 29.74 19.46
N GLY A 7 36.85 28.81 18.91
CA GLY A 7 36.67 28.36 17.54
C GLY A 7 35.30 27.72 17.43
N HIS A 8 34.35 28.44 16.84
CA HIS A 8 33.22 27.81 16.18
C HIS A 8 33.79 27.14 14.93
N ASP A 9 34.27 25.90 15.08
CA ASP A 9 34.40 25.02 13.93
C ASP A 9 32.97 24.84 13.39
N GLU A 10 32.69 25.48 12.25
CA GLU A 10 31.50 25.22 11.45
C GLU A 10 31.61 23.79 10.91
N ASP A 11 31.30 22.80 11.76
CA ASP A 11 31.11 21.42 11.37
C ASP A 11 29.88 21.37 10.45
N HIS A 12 30.07 21.65 9.16
CA HIS A 12 29.02 21.42 8.17
C HIS A 12 28.64 19.94 8.24
N PRO A 13 27.38 19.60 8.58
CA PRO A 13 26.96 18.21 8.72
C PRO A 13 27.26 17.46 7.41
N SER A 14 27.86 16.29 7.53
CA SER A 14 28.32 15.53 6.35
C SER A 14 27.17 15.32 5.34
N PRO A 15 27.44 15.32 4.02
CA PRO A 15 26.42 15.07 2.99
C PRO A 15 25.65 13.74 3.11
N TRP A 16 26.09 12.86 4.02
CA TRP A 16 25.67 11.49 4.22
C TRP A 16 25.18 11.19 5.65
N GLY A 17 25.30 12.16 6.56
CA GLY A 17 25.05 12.00 8.00
C GLY A 17 23.81 12.76 8.49
N PRO A 18 23.47 12.63 9.78
CA PRO A 18 22.43 13.42 10.42
C PRO A 18 22.67 14.91 10.20
N HIS A 19 21.60 15.67 9.93
CA HIS A 19 21.67 17.12 9.79
C HIS A 19 21.32 17.80 11.10
N ASP A 20 22.05 18.88 11.38
CA ASP A 20 21.65 19.87 12.37
C ASP A 20 20.59 20.78 11.77
N TRP A 21 19.41 20.80 12.38
CA TRP A 21 18.26 21.57 11.93
C TRP A 21 18.18 22.97 12.58
N ASP A 22 19.09 23.28 13.51
CA ASP A 22 19.15 24.58 14.22
C ASP A 22 19.46 25.75 13.28
N HIS A 23 20.16 25.47 12.18
CA HIS A 23 20.56 26.46 11.17
C HIS A 23 19.68 26.45 9.90
N GLY A 24 18.60 25.68 9.89
CA GLY A 24 17.63 25.60 8.79
C GLY A 24 17.77 24.34 7.92
N ALA A 25 17.16 24.37 6.73
CA ALA A 25 17.10 23.19 5.88
C ALA A 25 18.48 22.81 5.31
N PRO A 26 18.79 21.50 5.22
CA PRO A 26 20.09 21.04 4.73
C PRO A 26 20.30 21.39 3.26
N HIS A 27 21.47 21.94 2.96
CA HIS A 27 21.81 22.54 1.67
C HIS A 27 22.89 21.75 0.90
N ASN A 28 23.40 20.63 1.45
CA ASN A 28 24.49 19.83 0.88
C ASN A 28 24.13 18.36 0.59
N SER A 29 22.87 18.04 0.24
CA SER A 29 22.44 16.65 0.06
C SER A 29 22.65 16.12 -1.37
N TRP A 30 23.23 14.91 -1.48
CA TRP A 30 23.54 14.27 -2.77
C TRP A 30 22.53 13.18 -3.17
N PHE A 31 21.69 12.75 -2.21
CA PHE A 31 20.72 11.68 -2.45
C PHE A 31 19.72 11.95 -3.59
N PRO A 32 19.28 13.19 -3.92
CA PRO A 32 18.36 13.39 -5.04
C PRO A 32 18.98 12.97 -6.39
N VAL A 33 20.26 13.27 -6.58
CA VAL A 33 20.99 12.93 -7.81
C VAL A 33 21.22 11.42 -7.90
N ILE A 34 21.64 10.80 -6.79
CA ILE A 34 21.89 9.35 -6.73
C ILE A 34 20.59 8.57 -6.94
N MET A 35 19.49 9.03 -6.34
CA MET A 35 18.16 8.46 -6.53
C MET A 35 17.72 8.57 -7.99
N ALA A 36 17.93 9.72 -8.65
CA ALA A 36 17.62 9.89 -10.06
C ALA A 36 18.42 8.93 -10.96
N ILE A 37 19.72 8.74 -10.68
CA ILE A 37 20.57 7.78 -11.40
C ILE A 37 20.06 6.35 -11.18
N GLY A 38 19.75 5.97 -9.94
CA GLY A 38 19.22 4.64 -9.61
C GLY A 38 17.88 4.36 -10.32
N ILE A 39 16.97 5.33 -10.30
CA ILE A 39 15.68 5.25 -11.03
C ILE A 39 15.92 5.14 -12.54
N GLY A 40 16.85 5.90 -13.10
CA GLY A 40 17.21 5.83 -14.52
C GLY A 40 17.73 4.46 -14.92
N ILE A 41 18.65 3.88 -14.14
CA ILE A 41 19.14 2.51 -14.35
C ILE A 41 17.99 1.51 -14.25
N PHE A 42 17.18 1.59 -13.20
CA PHE A 42 16.04 0.69 -13.01
C PHE A 42 15.08 0.73 -14.21
N LEU A 43 14.62 1.91 -14.61
CA LEU A 43 13.63 2.05 -15.70
C LEU A 43 14.18 1.58 -17.04
N LEU A 44 15.42 1.97 -17.39
CA LEU A 44 16.03 1.58 -18.66
C LEU A 44 16.30 0.07 -18.73
N MET A 45 16.78 -0.53 -17.64
CA MET A 45 17.08 -1.97 -17.61
C MET A 45 15.81 -2.79 -17.54
N PHE A 46 14.80 -2.35 -16.77
CA PHE A 46 13.51 -3.03 -16.70
C PHE A 46 12.81 -3.03 -18.06
N ALA A 47 12.86 -1.91 -18.80
CA ALA A 47 12.35 -1.86 -20.17
C ALA A 47 13.10 -2.82 -21.13
N ARG A 48 14.40 -3.04 -20.91
CA ARG A 48 15.21 -3.97 -21.72
C ARG A 48 14.91 -5.43 -21.43
N VAL A 49 14.54 -5.76 -20.19
CA VAL A 49 14.11 -7.12 -19.82
C VAL A 49 12.89 -7.56 -20.63
N PHE A 50 11.98 -6.64 -20.99
CA PHE A 50 10.74 -6.92 -21.73
C PHE A 50 10.70 -6.19 -23.08
N SER A 51 11.67 -6.47 -23.95
CA SER A 51 11.81 -5.78 -25.23
C SER A 51 11.16 -6.56 -26.38
N PHE A 52 10.23 -5.92 -27.10
CA PHE A 52 9.60 -6.47 -28.31
C PHE A 52 8.91 -7.85 -28.13
N GLY A 53 8.36 -8.12 -26.94
CA GLY A 53 7.71 -9.39 -26.63
C GLY A 53 8.67 -10.54 -26.32
N GLU A 54 9.98 -10.28 -26.37
CA GLU A 54 11.00 -11.20 -25.88
C GLU A 54 11.39 -10.84 -24.44
N TYR A 55 11.70 -11.88 -23.66
CA TYR A 55 12.11 -11.74 -22.28
C TYR A 55 13.60 -12.08 -22.15
N ASP A 56 14.42 -11.08 -21.87
CA ASP A 56 15.87 -11.21 -21.75
C ASP A 56 16.32 -11.08 -20.29
N PHE A 57 16.62 -12.23 -19.69
CA PHE A 57 17.08 -12.34 -18.30
C PHE A 57 18.46 -11.70 -18.05
N SER A 58 19.25 -11.43 -19.10
CA SER A 58 20.62 -10.90 -18.95
C SER A 58 20.66 -9.50 -18.33
N TYR A 59 19.59 -8.70 -18.51
CA TYR A 59 19.48 -7.36 -17.94
C TYR A 59 18.96 -7.37 -16.49
N LEU A 60 18.43 -8.49 -15.99
CA LEU A 60 17.84 -8.58 -14.65
C LEU A 60 18.83 -8.21 -13.52
N PRO A 61 20.11 -8.61 -13.54
CA PRO A 61 21.08 -8.14 -12.54
C PRO A 61 21.19 -6.62 -12.48
N MET A 62 21.13 -5.93 -13.63
CA MET A 62 21.20 -4.47 -13.67
C MET A 62 19.92 -3.80 -13.17
N VAL A 63 18.77 -4.45 -13.28
CA VAL A 63 17.53 -4.02 -12.61
C VAL A 63 17.73 -4.02 -11.09
N PHE A 64 18.30 -5.08 -10.53
CA PHE A 64 18.60 -5.16 -9.09
C PHE A 64 19.66 -4.14 -8.66
N VAL A 65 20.66 -3.85 -9.49
CA VAL A 65 21.61 -2.75 -9.23
C VAL A 65 20.89 -1.41 -9.15
N GLY A 66 20.00 -1.11 -10.11
CA GLY A 66 19.19 0.12 -10.07
C GLY A 66 18.36 0.23 -8.78
N LEU A 67 17.65 -0.85 -8.41
CA LEU A 67 16.88 -0.91 -7.17
C LEU A 67 17.75 -0.76 -5.91
N ALA A 68 18.95 -1.36 -5.89
CA ALA A 68 19.87 -1.26 -4.77
C ALA A 68 20.40 0.18 -4.60
N VAL A 69 20.69 0.89 -5.72
CA VAL A 69 21.10 2.30 -5.69
C VAL A 69 19.95 3.17 -5.16
N VAL A 70 18.71 2.93 -5.61
CA VAL A 70 17.54 3.63 -5.08
C VAL A 70 17.36 3.36 -3.59
N ALA A 71 17.46 2.10 -3.15
CA ALA A 71 17.33 1.73 -1.75
C ALA A 71 18.41 2.40 -0.89
N ALA A 72 19.67 2.42 -1.35
CA ALA A 72 20.76 3.09 -0.65
C ALA A 72 20.52 4.61 -0.55
N ALA A 73 20.09 5.25 -1.64
CA ALA A 73 19.75 6.68 -1.64
C ALA A 73 18.58 6.98 -0.68
N MET A 74 17.56 6.13 -0.68
CA MET A 74 16.42 6.24 0.25
C MET A 74 16.85 6.08 1.71
N ILE A 75 17.74 5.14 2.03
CA ILE A 75 18.24 4.96 3.41
C ILE A 75 19.02 6.19 3.87
N VAL A 76 19.88 6.75 3.01
CA VAL A 76 20.64 7.98 3.32
C VAL A 76 19.69 9.15 3.52
N TRP A 77 18.73 9.33 2.62
CA TRP A 77 17.73 10.39 2.74
C TRP A 77 16.90 10.22 4.02
N TRP A 78 16.45 9.00 4.30
CA TRP A 78 15.70 8.69 5.51
C TRP A 78 16.53 9.04 6.75
N ARG A 79 17.80 8.61 6.81
CA ARG A 79 18.70 8.91 7.92
C ARG A 79 18.86 10.41 8.17
N GLN A 80 18.86 11.21 7.11
CA GLN A 80 18.88 12.67 7.18
C GLN A 80 17.56 13.24 7.72
N ASP A 81 16.42 12.71 7.28
CA ASP A 81 15.11 13.10 7.82
C ASP A 81 14.93 12.63 9.28
N MET A 82 15.54 11.52 9.71
CA MET A 82 15.44 11.04 11.10
C MET A 82 16.06 12.00 12.11
N SER A 83 17.03 12.82 11.70
CA SER A 83 17.62 13.83 12.60
C SER A 83 16.69 15.02 12.82
N PHE A 84 15.54 15.09 12.14
CA PHE A 84 14.55 16.13 12.34
C PHE A 84 13.91 16.04 13.73
N ASP A 85 14.15 17.08 14.52
CA ASP A 85 13.72 17.26 15.90
C ASP A 85 12.41 18.06 16.04
N GLY A 86 11.96 18.74 14.98
CA GLY A 86 10.75 19.54 14.97
C GLY A 86 10.94 21.02 15.33
N THR A 87 12.19 21.49 15.52
CA THR A 87 12.49 22.88 15.91
C THR A 87 12.24 23.88 14.79
N TYR A 88 12.60 23.51 13.55
CA TYR A 88 12.44 24.35 12.36
C TYR A 88 11.56 23.70 11.30
N GLU A 89 10.34 24.20 11.10
CA GLU A 89 9.49 23.77 9.99
C GLU A 89 9.18 24.92 9.02
N PRO A 90 9.68 24.87 7.77
CA PRO A 90 9.45 25.93 6.81
C PRO A 90 7.96 26.05 6.46
N ARG A 91 7.50 27.30 6.36
CA ARG A 91 6.12 27.63 5.99
C ARG A 91 6.03 27.86 4.48
N SER A 92 4.93 27.43 3.88
CA SER A 92 4.61 27.70 2.49
C SER A 92 4.44 29.20 2.25
N SER A 93 5.06 29.70 1.19
CA SER A 93 5.01 31.10 0.74
C SER A 93 3.91 31.36 -0.30
N GLY A 94 3.42 30.32 -0.98
CA GLY A 94 2.45 30.42 -2.08
C GLY A 94 0.99 30.32 -1.65
N ALA A 95 0.11 31.06 -2.32
CA ALA A 95 -1.35 30.88 -2.21
C ALA A 95 -1.79 29.58 -2.93
N PRO A 96 -2.82 28.86 -2.46
CA PRO A 96 -3.72 29.18 -1.34
C PRO A 96 -3.18 28.80 0.06
N PHE A 97 -2.05 28.09 0.15
CA PHE A 97 -1.55 27.49 1.39
C PHE A 97 -0.57 28.37 2.18
N LYS A 98 -0.64 29.69 2.01
CA LYS A 98 0.28 30.64 2.65
C LYS A 98 0.26 30.44 4.16
N SER A 99 1.43 30.41 4.80
CA SER A 99 1.62 30.25 6.26
C SER A 99 1.36 28.85 6.85
N ILE A 100 0.96 27.87 6.04
CA ILE A 100 0.86 26.46 6.46
C ILE A 100 2.24 25.80 6.38
N GLN A 101 2.54 24.85 7.28
CA GLN A 101 3.75 24.02 7.22
C GLN A 101 3.88 23.32 5.86
N ILE A 102 5.06 23.39 5.24
CA ILE A 102 5.26 22.89 3.88
C ILE A 102 5.12 21.36 3.80
N ARG A 103 5.53 20.62 4.84
CA ARG A 103 5.41 19.14 4.89
C ARG A 103 3.95 18.71 4.93
N LYS A 104 3.10 19.45 5.65
CA LYS A 104 1.65 19.23 5.67
C LYS A 104 1.02 19.44 4.30
N VAL A 105 1.36 20.56 3.63
CA VAL A 105 0.88 20.85 2.28
C VAL A 105 1.37 19.79 1.29
N GLY A 106 2.66 19.41 1.37
CA GLY A 106 3.23 18.36 0.56
C GLY A 106 2.52 17.02 0.73
N THR A 107 2.18 16.67 1.97
CA THR A 107 1.39 15.46 2.28
C THR A 107 0.00 15.53 1.63
N TRP A 108 -0.70 16.66 1.70
CA TRP A 108 -1.99 16.81 1.01
C TRP A 108 -1.89 16.69 -0.50
N VAL A 109 -0.89 17.33 -1.11
CA VAL A 109 -0.66 17.24 -2.57
C VAL A 109 -0.36 15.81 -2.98
N PHE A 110 0.49 15.11 -2.22
CA PHE A 110 0.77 13.69 -2.43
C PHE A 110 -0.50 12.82 -2.31
N LEU A 111 -1.31 13.00 -1.26
CA LEU A 111 -2.55 12.23 -1.12
C LEU A 111 -3.57 12.54 -2.23
N MET A 112 -3.61 13.78 -2.72
CA MET A 112 -4.44 14.14 -3.86
C MET A 112 -3.97 13.45 -5.15
N SER A 113 -2.65 13.34 -5.39
CA SER A 113 -2.15 12.62 -6.56
C SER A 113 -2.46 11.13 -6.48
N GLU A 114 -2.34 10.51 -5.31
CA GLU A 114 -2.72 9.10 -5.12
C GLU A 114 -4.23 8.90 -5.31
N MET A 115 -5.05 9.82 -4.83
CA MET A 115 -6.50 9.79 -5.08
C MET A 115 -6.83 9.84 -6.58
N MET A 116 -6.09 10.63 -7.36
CA MET A 116 -6.27 10.66 -8.82
C MET A 116 -5.91 9.32 -9.48
N ILE A 117 -4.84 8.66 -9.03
CA ILE A 117 -4.45 7.34 -9.54
C ILE A 117 -5.56 6.31 -9.28
N PHE A 118 -6.04 6.20 -8.03
CA PHE A 118 -7.13 5.28 -7.71
C PHE A 118 -8.44 5.64 -8.41
N THR A 119 -8.76 6.93 -8.53
CA THR A 119 -9.95 7.39 -9.28
C THR A 119 -9.90 6.94 -10.73
N ALA A 120 -8.73 7.03 -11.38
CA ALA A 120 -8.56 6.54 -12.75
C ALA A 120 -8.75 5.02 -12.84
N LEU A 121 -8.21 4.24 -11.88
CA LEU A 121 -8.39 2.79 -11.82
C LEU A 121 -9.87 2.41 -11.62
N PHE A 122 -10.57 3.02 -10.67
CA PHE A 122 -12.00 2.79 -10.44
C PHE A 122 -12.87 3.21 -11.62
N SER A 123 -12.58 4.36 -12.23
CA SER A 123 -13.31 4.84 -13.41
C SER A 123 -13.14 3.89 -14.59
N THR A 124 -11.92 3.39 -14.80
CA THR A 124 -11.63 2.40 -15.84
C THR A 124 -12.36 1.08 -15.56
N TYR A 125 -12.36 0.61 -14.32
CA TYR A 125 -13.09 -0.60 -13.91
C TYR A 125 -14.58 -0.45 -14.20
N MET A 126 -15.21 0.63 -13.76
CA MET A 126 -16.63 0.90 -14.01
C MET A 126 -16.95 0.93 -15.51
N ARG A 127 -16.10 1.58 -16.31
CA ARG A 127 -16.30 1.66 -17.76
C ARG A 127 -16.32 0.28 -18.41
N TYR A 128 -15.42 -0.62 -18.02
CA TYR A 128 -15.43 -2.00 -18.53
C TYR A 128 -16.57 -2.84 -17.95
N ARG A 129 -16.85 -2.71 -16.64
CA ARG A 129 -17.92 -3.41 -15.93
C ARG A 129 -19.31 -3.15 -16.52
N PHE A 130 -19.58 -1.91 -16.94
CA PHE A 130 -20.86 -1.51 -17.55
C PHE A 130 -20.85 -1.54 -19.09
N GLY A 131 -19.67 -1.56 -19.70
CA GLY A 131 -19.51 -1.55 -21.16
C GLY A 131 -19.47 -2.93 -21.81
N ILE A 132 -19.04 -3.95 -21.07
CA ILE A 132 -18.94 -5.34 -21.55
C ILE A 132 -20.13 -6.15 -20.98
N PRO A 133 -20.83 -6.96 -21.80
CA PRO A 133 -21.88 -7.86 -21.31
C PRO A 133 -21.37 -8.80 -20.23
N ARG A 134 -22.23 -9.13 -19.27
CA ARG A 134 -21.87 -10.04 -18.19
C ARG A 134 -21.88 -11.49 -18.68
N CYS A 135 -21.00 -12.33 -18.13
CA CYS A 135 -20.87 -13.72 -18.59
C CYS A 135 -22.13 -14.56 -18.33
N ASP A 136 -22.86 -14.32 -17.25
CA ASP A 136 -24.18 -14.91 -16.97
C ASP A 136 -25.17 -14.66 -18.13
N THR A 137 -25.30 -13.41 -18.58
CA THR A 137 -26.23 -13.04 -19.65
C THR A 137 -25.85 -13.62 -21.01
N VAL A 138 -24.55 -13.79 -21.27
CA VAL A 138 -24.04 -14.36 -22.52
C VAL A 138 -24.18 -15.88 -22.52
N PHE A 139 -23.99 -16.51 -21.36
CA PHE A 139 -24.23 -17.93 -21.18
C PHE A 139 -25.70 -18.27 -21.42
N GLU A 140 -26.62 -17.50 -20.83
CA GLU A 140 -28.06 -17.66 -20.98
C GLU A 140 -28.57 -17.38 -22.41
N SER A 141 -27.91 -16.52 -23.16
CA SER A 141 -28.31 -16.24 -24.55
C SER A 141 -27.99 -17.40 -25.51
N GLY A 142 -27.10 -18.31 -25.11
CA GLY A 142 -26.63 -19.40 -25.95
C GLY A 142 -25.69 -18.95 -27.08
N ASP A 143 -25.26 -17.69 -27.09
CA ASP A 143 -24.36 -17.13 -28.12
C ASP A 143 -22.89 -17.47 -27.83
N TRP A 144 -22.60 -18.75 -27.56
CA TRP A 144 -21.26 -19.24 -27.28
C TRP A 144 -21.03 -20.62 -27.90
N VAL A 145 -19.77 -20.94 -28.15
CA VAL A 145 -19.36 -22.24 -28.73
C VAL A 145 -18.27 -22.83 -27.84
N GLU A 146 -18.44 -24.10 -27.48
CA GLU A 146 -17.46 -24.83 -26.68
C GLU A 146 -16.05 -24.77 -27.30
N GLY A 147 -15.05 -24.57 -26.46
CA GLY A 147 -13.64 -24.45 -26.88
C GLY A 147 -13.26 -23.09 -27.48
N THR A 148 -14.20 -22.14 -27.60
CA THR A 148 -13.90 -20.75 -28.00
C THR A 148 -14.16 -19.80 -26.85
N ALA A 149 -13.21 -18.91 -26.57
CA ALA A 149 -13.36 -17.96 -25.49
C ALA A 149 -14.19 -16.75 -25.91
N VAL A 150 -15.22 -16.46 -25.12
CA VAL A 150 -16.16 -15.37 -25.35
C VAL A 150 -15.73 -14.16 -24.54
N THR A 151 -15.81 -12.97 -25.15
CA THR A 151 -15.53 -11.72 -24.46
C THR A 151 -16.73 -11.32 -23.61
N CYS A 152 -16.68 -11.63 -22.33
CA CYS A 152 -17.67 -11.25 -21.33
C CYS A 152 -16.97 -10.78 -20.05
N PHE A 153 -17.68 -10.00 -19.22
CA PHE A 153 -17.10 -9.45 -17.99
C PHE A 153 -17.39 -10.35 -16.79
N GLU A 154 -16.37 -11.06 -16.34
CA GLU A 154 -16.42 -11.90 -15.13
C GLU A 154 -15.72 -11.19 -13.95
N PRO A 155 -16.45 -10.65 -12.97
CA PRO A 155 -15.84 -10.00 -11.82
C PRO A 155 -15.28 -11.06 -10.86
N ALA A 156 -14.17 -10.74 -10.18
CA ALA A 156 -13.61 -11.60 -9.14
C ALA A 156 -14.59 -11.85 -7.98
N SER A 157 -15.59 -10.98 -7.79
CA SER A 157 -16.65 -11.13 -6.80
C SER A 157 -17.48 -12.40 -7.01
N HIS A 158 -17.63 -12.94 -8.23
CA HIS A 158 -18.34 -14.21 -8.41
C HIS A 158 -17.60 -15.39 -7.77
N LEU A 159 -16.27 -15.36 -7.76
CA LEU A 159 -15.43 -16.36 -7.09
C LEU A 159 -15.37 -16.14 -5.58
N ILE A 160 -15.26 -14.88 -5.17
CA ILE A 160 -14.96 -14.51 -3.78
C ILE A 160 -16.24 -14.31 -2.95
N ALA A 161 -17.39 -14.02 -3.59
CA ALA A 161 -18.68 -13.79 -2.95
C ALA A 161 -19.66 -14.96 -3.04
N SER A 162 -19.22 -16.11 -3.58
CA SER A 162 -20.05 -17.30 -3.77
C SER A 162 -20.66 -17.83 -2.47
N SER A 163 -19.99 -17.64 -1.32
CA SER A 163 -20.55 -17.94 0.00
C SER A 163 -20.08 -16.97 1.07
N TRP A 164 -20.78 -16.96 2.21
CA TRP A 164 -20.37 -16.21 3.39
C TRP A 164 -18.93 -16.54 3.82
N TRP A 165 -18.53 -17.81 3.69
CA TRP A 165 -17.20 -18.27 4.03
C TRP A 165 -16.13 -17.76 3.07
N HIS A 166 -16.44 -17.57 1.78
CA HIS A 166 -15.52 -16.95 0.82
C HIS A 166 -15.33 -15.43 1.08
N ILE A 167 -16.36 -14.75 1.58
CA ILE A 167 -16.30 -13.31 1.89
C ILE A 167 -15.61 -13.05 3.25
N ALA A 168 -15.69 -13.98 4.20
CA ALA A 168 -15.24 -13.79 5.58
C ALA A 168 -13.76 -13.35 5.72
N PRO A 169 -12.78 -13.87 4.96
CA PRO A 169 -11.41 -13.37 4.98
C PRO A 169 -11.32 -11.90 4.51
N GLY A 170 -12.03 -11.54 3.44
CA GLY A 170 -12.13 -10.17 2.95
C GLY A 170 -12.78 -9.22 3.96
N ALA A 171 -13.86 -9.65 4.63
CA ALA A 171 -14.51 -8.87 5.67
C ALA A 171 -13.60 -8.70 6.90
N THR A 172 -12.88 -9.75 7.32
CA THR A 172 -11.90 -9.69 8.41
C THR A 172 -10.80 -8.68 8.11
N ASN A 173 -10.33 -8.65 6.86
CA ASN A 173 -9.36 -7.66 6.39
C ASN A 173 -9.88 -6.22 6.49
N THR A 174 -11.14 -5.99 6.11
CA THR A 174 -11.78 -4.68 6.27
C THR A 174 -11.86 -4.25 7.73
N PHE A 175 -12.24 -5.15 8.65
CA PHE A 175 -12.21 -4.84 10.08
C PHE A 175 -10.79 -4.59 10.60
N ALA A 176 -9.81 -5.36 10.15
CA ALA A 176 -8.41 -5.17 10.55
C ALA A 176 -7.91 -3.77 10.18
N LEU A 177 -8.23 -3.26 8.98
CA LEU A 177 -7.83 -1.93 8.55
C LEU A 177 -8.58 -0.82 9.30
N ILE A 178 -9.89 -0.95 9.52
CA ILE A 178 -10.67 0.04 10.30
C ILE A 178 -10.15 0.12 11.75
N ILE A 179 -9.88 -1.02 12.39
CA ILE A 179 -9.29 -1.06 13.73
C ILE A 179 -7.89 -0.45 13.71
N SER A 180 -7.09 -0.70 12.67
CA SER A 180 -5.76 -0.13 12.51
C SER A 180 -5.82 1.42 12.43
N SER A 181 -6.78 1.97 11.68
CA SER A 181 -7.09 3.41 11.63
C SER A 181 -7.47 3.98 13.01
N PHE A 182 -8.26 3.25 13.80
CA PHE A 182 -8.55 3.68 15.16
C PHE A 182 -7.28 3.70 16.03
N THR A 183 -6.43 2.67 15.93
CA THR A 183 -5.20 2.59 16.74
C THR A 183 -4.21 3.72 16.45
N ILE A 184 -4.08 4.16 15.20
CA ILE A 184 -3.17 5.27 14.87
C ILE A 184 -3.66 6.62 15.43
N VAL A 185 -4.98 6.88 15.44
CA VAL A 185 -5.57 8.07 16.08
C VAL A 185 -5.30 8.04 17.59
N GLN A 186 -5.39 6.86 18.20
CA GLN A 186 -5.08 6.71 19.61
C GLN A 186 -3.59 6.99 19.88
N ALA A 187 -2.67 6.51 19.03
CA ALA A 187 -1.26 6.86 19.12
C ALA A 187 -1.03 8.38 19.05
N LEU A 188 -1.67 9.05 18.08
CA LEU A 188 -1.59 10.51 17.91
C LEU A 188 -2.13 11.28 19.12
N ARG A 189 -3.26 10.83 19.68
CA ARG A 189 -3.87 11.42 20.89
C ARG A 189 -2.95 11.31 22.10
N TRP A 190 -2.24 10.20 22.26
CA TRP A 190 -1.27 10.03 23.34
C TRP A 190 -0.02 10.88 23.12
N ALA A 191 0.41 11.09 21.87
CA ALA A 191 1.54 11.94 21.51
C ALA A 191 1.25 13.44 21.76
N HIS A 192 0.02 13.90 21.54
CA HIS A 192 -0.39 15.30 21.73
C HIS A 192 -0.73 15.69 23.18
N LYS A 193 -0.58 14.78 24.15
CA LYS A 193 -0.83 15.14 25.55
C LYS A 193 0.20 16.19 26.01
N PRO A 194 -0.22 17.25 26.74
CA PRO A 194 0.69 18.27 27.23
C PRO A 194 1.83 17.65 28.05
N GLU A 195 3.03 18.22 27.92
CA GLU A 195 4.18 17.83 28.73
C GLU A 195 3.84 17.98 30.23
N GLY A 196 4.27 17.00 31.03
CA GLY A 196 3.97 16.96 32.47
C GLY A 196 2.57 16.48 32.85
N SER A 197 1.65 16.24 31.91
CA SER A 197 0.30 15.73 32.23
C SER A 197 0.27 14.22 32.54
N VAL A 198 1.23 13.46 32.01
CA VAL A 198 1.38 12.01 32.20
C VAL A 198 2.87 11.69 32.25
N ASP A 199 3.22 10.66 33.01
CA ASP A 199 4.57 10.09 32.99
C ASP A 199 5.04 9.74 31.57
N GLU A 200 6.27 10.11 31.27
CA GLU A 200 6.92 9.98 29.97
C GLU A 200 7.03 8.51 29.53
N GLU A 201 7.32 7.62 30.48
CA GLU A 201 7.43 6.19 30.20
C GLU A 201 6.07 5.59 29.83
N VAL A 202 5.00 6.00 30.52
CA VAL A 202 3.63 5.60 30.19
C VAL A 202 3.22 6.12 28.81
N ARG A 203 3.51 7.38 28.50
CA ARG A 203 3.24 7.97 27.18
C ARG A 203 3.92 7.16 26.08
N ARG A 204 5.23 6.95 26.20
CA ARG A 204 6.05 6.17 25.26
C ARG A 204 5.48 4.76 25.04
N LYS A 205 5.21 4.02 26.13
CA LYS A 205 4.66 2.65 26.06
C LYS A 205 3.31 2.60 25.35
N ARG A 206 2.43 3.59 25.56
CA ARG A 206 1.12 3.66 24.90
C ARG A 206 1.28 3.92 23.42
N ILE A 207 2.07 4.90 23.02
CA ILE A 207 2.33 5.22 21.60
C ILE A 207 2.91 3.99 20.88
N TYR A 208 3.97 3.40 21.43
CA TYR A 208 4.59 2.19 20.88
C TYR A 208 3.60 1.03 20.71
N ARG A 209 2.74 0.77 21.71
CA ARG A 209 1.75 -0.31 21.65
C ARG A 209 0.68 -0.06 20.58
N TYR A 210 0.21 1.16 20.44
CA TYR A 210 -0.79 1.48 19.42
C TYR A 210 -0.21 1.41 18.01
N LEU A 211 0.98 1.98 17.78
CA LEU A 211 1.67 1.87 16.48
C LEU A 211 2.04 0.42 16.13
N GLY A 212 2.53 -0.34 17.12
CA GLY A 212 2.81 -1.77 16.95
C GLY A 212 1.55 -2.60 16.68
N ALA A 213 0.41 -2.25 17.29
CA ALA A 213 -0.86 -2.89 16.96
C ALA A 213 -1.30 -2.59 15.52
N THR A 214 -1.15 -1.34 15.05
CA THR A 214 -1.39 -0.97 13.65
C THR A 214 -0.50 -1.79 12.71
N TRP A 215 0.78 -1.93 13.04
CA TRP A 215 1.75 -2.73 12.27
C TRP A 215 1.34 -4.20 12.18
N CYS A 216 0.94 -4.83 13.30
CA CYS A 216 0.48 -6.22 13.31
C CYS A 216 -0.77 -6.41 12.45
N LEU A 217 -1.74 -5.48 12.52
CA LEU A 217 -2.97 -5.55 11.73
C LEU A 217 -2.70 -5.36 10.23
N ALA A 218 -1.77 -4.47 9.87
CA ALA A 218 -1.31 -4.27 8.51
C ALA A 218 -0.58 -5.51 7.94
N ALA A 219 0.29 -6.11 8.74
CA ALA A 219 0.98 -7.35 8.37
C ALA A 219 0.00 -8.51 8.20
N LEU A 220 -1.01 -8.61 9.10
CA LEU A 220 -2.09 -9.57 8.98
C LEU A 220 -2.86 -9.37 7.66
N PHE A 221 -3.23 -8.13 7.33
CA PHE A 221 -3.92 -7.80 6.09
C PHE A 221 -3.14 -8.27 4.85
N LEU A 222 -1.85 -7.92 4.77
CA LEU A 222 -1.00 -8.33 3.64
C LEU A 222 -0.83 -9.85 3.58
N THR A 223 -0.69 -10.52 4.73
CA THR A 223 -0.56 -11.98 4.79
C THR A 223 -1.82 -12.66 4.28
N LEU A 224 -2.99 -12.21 4.75
CA LEU A 224 -4.28 -12.74 4.29
C LEU A 224 -4.49 -12.51 2.79
N LYS A 225 -3.99 -11.38 2.25
CA LYS A 225 -4.02 -11.14 0.78
C LYS A 225 -3.12 -12.08 0.00
N MET A 226 -1.91 -12.35 0.49
CA MET A 226 -1.02 -13.31 -0.17
C MET A 226 -1.59 -14.74 -0.11
N ILE A 227 -2.23 -15.11 1.01
CA ILE A 227 -2.92 -16.40 1.13
C ILE A 227 -4.07 -16.48 0.13
N GLU A 228 -4.93 -15.47 0.05
CA GLU A 228 -6.06 -15.41 -0.88
C GLU A 228 -5.63 -15.58 -2.35
N TRP A 229 -4.51 -14.95 -2.75
CA TRP A 229 -4.04 -15.01 -4.12
C TRP A 229 -3.40 -16.35 -4.49
N PHE A 230 -2.60 -16.94 -3.59
CA PHE A 230 -1.69 -18.03 -3.95
C PHE A 230 -1.96 -19.38 -3.27
N ILE A 231 -2.58 -19.38 -2.08
CA ILE A 231 -2.69 -20.59 -1.24
C ILE A 231 -4.14 -21.03 -1.08
N GLY A 232 -5.06 -20.08 -0.88
CA GLY A 232 -6.45 -20.37 -0.54
C GLY A 232 -6.62 -20.52 0.97
N PHE A 233 -7.88 -20.56 1.43
CA PHE A 233 -8.21 -20.68 2.84
C PHE A 233 -8.79 -22.06 3.13
N HIS A 234 -8.24 -22.75 4.12
CA HIS A 234 -8.83 -23.96 4.66
C HIS A 234 -9.56 -23.61 5.96
N VAL A 235 -10.90 -23.72 5.96
CA VAL A 235 -11.71 -23.49 7.15
C VAL A 235 -12.05 -24.85 7.78
N PRO A 236 -11.42 -25.20 8.92
CA PRO A 236 -11.68 -26.49 9.56
C PRO A 236 -13.08 -26.55 10.17
N GLU A 237 -13.62 -27.76 10.33
CA GLU A 237 -14.93 -27.99 10.93
C GLU A 237 -14.99 -27.42 12.37
N ILE A 238 -15.90 -26.47 12.61
CA ILE A 238 -16.16 -25.94 13.95
C ILE A 238 -17.49 -26.52 14.43
N GLY A 239 -17.43 -27.69 15.07
CA GLY A 239 -18.60 -28.47 15.49
C GLY A 239 -19.58 -27.76 16.44
N PHE A 240 -19.18 -26.68 17.11
CA PHE A 240 -20.08 -25.88 17.95
C PHE A 240 -20.99 -24.92 17.14
N LEU A 241 -20.55 -24.51 15.95
CA LEU A 241 -21.30 -23.60 15.05
C LEU A 241 -22.00 -24.34 13.90
N GLY A 242 -21.89 -25.68 13.84
CA GLY A 242 -22.46 -26.48 12.75
C GLY A 242 -21.85 -26.19 11.38
N LEU A 243 -20.59 -25.74 11.35
CA LEU A 243 -19.90 -25.36 10.12
C LEU A 243 -19.22 -26.58 9.51
N GLN A 244 -19.60 -26.90 8.27
CA GLN A 244 -18.96 -27.94 7.47
C GLN A 244 -17.59 -27.48 6.99
N GLU A 245 -16.69 -28.43 6.71
CA GLU A 245 -15.39 -28.15 6.09
C GLU A 245 -15.59 -27.48 4.73
N HIS A 246 -14.95 -26.33 4.54
CA HIS A 246 -14.92 -25.62 3.28
C HIS A 246 -13.48 -25.28 2.93
N GLU A 247 -13.02 -25.79 1.79
CA GLU A 247 -11.77 -25.39 1.17
C GLU A 247 -12.08 -24.29 0.16
N ILE A 248 -11.52 -23.11 0.40
CA ILE A 248 -11.63 -21.95 -0.49
C ILE A 248 -10.39 -21.97 -1.38
N PRO A 249 -10.52 -22.37 -2.65
CA PRO A 249 -9.40 -22.39 -3.56
C PRO A 249 -8.83 -20.97 -3.75
N SER A 250 -7.53 -20.90 -3.99
CA SER A 250 -6.85 -19.65 -4.30
C SER A 250 -7.24 -19.13 -5.69
N LEU A 251 -7.12 -17.82 -5.91
CA LEU A 251 -7.31 -17.26 -7.25
C LEU A 251 -6.33 -17.85 -8.28
N TYR A 252 -5.14 -18.26 -7.83
CA TYR A 252 -4.17 -18.98 -8.65
C TYR A 252 -4.65 -20.37 -9.07
N SER A 253 -5.18 -21.17 -8.13
CA SER A 253 -5.70 -22.51 -8.42
C SER A 253 -6.98 -22.47 -9.24
N GLU A 254 -7.81 -21.43 -9.06
CA GLU A 254 -8.99 -21.16 -9.91
C GLU A 254 -8.59 -20.75 -11.34
N GLY A 255 -7.33 -20.36 -11.58
CA GLY A 255 -6.89 -19.89 -12.89
C GLY A 255 -7.36 -18.46 -13.23
N TYR A 256 -7.86 -17.72 -12.25
CA TYR A 256 -8.19 -16.29 -12.38
C TYR A 256 -6.90 -15.47 -12.31
N LEU A 257 -6.15 -15.44 -13.41
CA LEU A 257 -4.82 -14.85 -13.50
C LEU A 257 -4.69 -13.88 -14.69
N ILE A 258 -3.79 -12.90 -14.56
CA ILE A 258 -3.54 -11.89 -15.61
C ILE A 258 -2.97 -12.51 -16.90
N ASN A 259 -2.19 -13.57 -16.78
CA ASN A 259 -1.55 -14.25 -17.90
C ASN A 259 -2.47 -15.25 -18.61
N ASN A 260 -3.61 -15.59 -18.00
CA ASN A 260 -4.54 -16.54 -18.57
C ASN A 260 -5.51 -15.81 -19.51
N ASP A 261 -5.67 -16.31 -20.73
CA ASP A 261 -6.60 -15.78 -21.73
C ASP A 261 -7.99 -16.41 -21.64
N HIS A 262 -8.09 -17.56 -20.96
CA HIS A 262 -9.30 -18.35 -20.89
C HIS A 262 -9.56 -18.82 -19.45
N TYR A 263 -10.77 -18.58 -18.98
CA TYR A 263 -11.21 -19.03 -17.66
C TYR A 263 -12.52 -19.79 -17.80
N GLN A 264 -12.55 -20.99 -17.21
CA GLN A 264 -13.71 -21.86 -17.19
C GLN A 264 -14.39 -21.70 -15.84
N HIS A 265 -15.54 -21.03 -15.81
CA HIS A 265 -16.32 -20.98 -14.57
C HIS A 265 -17.04 -22.31 -14.37
N HIS A 266 -17.05 -22.80 -13.13
CA HIS A 266 -17.75 -24.02 -12.74
C HIS A 266 -19.28 -24.01 -13.00
N ASP A 267 -19.90 -22.83 -13.13
CA ASP A 267 -21.35 -22.69 -13.27
C ASP A 267 -21.79 -22.57 -14.74
N TYR A 268 -20.86 -22.38 -15.67
CA TYR A 268 -21.16 -22.20 -17.10
C TYR A 268 -21.09 -23.54 -17.84
N ILE A 269 -21.94 -24.47 -17.41
CA ILE A 269 -22.08 -25.81 -17.98
C ILE A 269 -23.52 -25.96 -18.49
N ASP A 270 -23.66 -26.23 -19.77
CA ASP A 270 -24.97 -26.50 -20.37
C ASP A 270 -25.50 -27.89 -19.98
N GLU A 271 -26.79 -28.16 -20.21
CA GLU A 271 -27.44 -29.45 -19.97
C GLU A 271 -26.73 -30.61 -20.70
N THR A 272 -26.04 -30.30 -21.80
CA THR A 272 -25.24 -31.24 -22.60
C THR A 272 -23.86 -31.55 -21.99
N GLY A 273 -23.44 -30.82 -20.95
CA GLY A 273 -22.11 -30.88 -20.36
C GLY A 273 -21.07 -29.99 -21.05
N ALA A 274 -21.47 -29.21 -22.06
CA ALA A 274 -20.58 -28.28 -22.75
C ALA A 274 -20.22 -27.09 -21.85
N HIS A 275 -18.98 -26.63 -21.93
CA HIS A 275 -18.46 -25.55 -21.08
C HIS A 275 -18.21 -24.25 -21.84
N MET A 276 -18.69 -23.12 -21.28
CA MET A 276 -18.35 -21.79 -21.79
C MET A 276 -17.03 -21.30 -21.20
N MET A 277 -16.14 -20.79 -22.07
CA MET A 277 -14.87 -20.19 -21.68
C MET A 277 -14.99 -18.66 -21.73
N ALA A 278 -14.69 -17.98 -20.63
CA ALA A 278 -14.70 -16.53 -20.54
C ALA A 278 -13.29 -15.94 -20.75
N ASN A 279 -13.20 -14.85 -21.53
CA ASN A 279 -11.97 -14.05 -21.62
C ASN A 279 -11.88 -13.07 -20.45
N ILE A 280 -11.14 -13.45 -19.41
CA ILE A 280 -11.02 -12.68 -18.16
C ILE A 280 -9.86 -11.69 -18.14
N ARG A 281 -9.12 -11.52 -19.25
CA ARG A 281 -7.88 -10.72 -19.25
C ARG A 281 -8.11 -9.30 -18.71
N VAL A 282 -9.21 -8.66 -19.12
CA VAL A 282 -9.55 -7.30 -18.66
C VAL A 282 -9.98 -7.30 -17.20
N SER A 283 -10.88 -8.20 -16.79
CA SER A 283 -11.38 -8.21 -15.41
C SER A 283 -10.29 -8.60 -14.40
N ALA A 284 -9.49 -9.62 -14.69
CA ALA A 284 -8.35 -10.03 -13.89
C ALA A 284 -7.29 -8.92 -13.81
N THR A 285 -6.94 -8.28 -14.94
CA THR A 285 -6.00 -7.15 -14.92
C THR A 285 -6.51 -6.01 -14.03
N MET A 286 -7.78 -5.63 -14.15
CA MET A 286 -8.34 -4.56 -13.32
C MET A 286 -8.33 -4.94 -11.83
N PHE A 287 -8.66 -6.19 -11.50
CA PHE A 287 -8.61 -6.70 -10.13
C PHE A 287 -7.19 -6.63 -9.55
N TYR A 288 -6.22 -7.29 -10.18
CA TYR A 288 -4.86 -7.39 -9.65
C TYR A 288 -4.10 -6.06 -9.69
N VAL A 289 -4.29 -5.23 -10.72
CA VAL A 289 -3.66 -3.90 -10.77
C VAL A 289 -4.22 -3.02 -9.66
N THR A 290 -5.53 -3.02 -9.42
CA THR A 290 -6.14 -2.17 -8.39
C THR A 290 -5.79 -2.66 -6.97
N THR A 291 -6.02 -3.95 -6.70
CA THR A 291 -5.74 -4.54 -5.39
C THR A 291 -4.24 -4.64 -5.11
N GLY A 292 -3.41 -4.88 -6.13
CA GLY A 292 -1.95 -4.87 -6.03
C GLY A 292 -1.38 -3.47 -5.81
N THR A 293 -1.92 -2.44 -6.47
CA THR A 293 -1.54 -1.05 -6.18
C THR A 293 -1.90 -0.68 -4.75
N HIS A 294 -3.09 -1.06 -4.26
CA HIS A 294 -3.45 -0.89 -2.86
C HIS A 294 -2.52 -1.65 -1.91
N GLY A 295 -2.24 -2.93 -2.18
CA GLY A 295 -1.31 -3.73 -1.39
C GLY A 295 0.09 -3.14 -1.33
N PHE A 296 0.58 -2.57 -2.44
CA PHE A 296 1.86 -1.84 -2.48
C PHE A 296 1.84 -0.61 -1.57
N HIS A 297 0.72 0.13 -1.52
CA HIS A 297 0.56 1.23 -0.58
C HIS A 297 0.54 0.75 0.87
N VAL A 298 -0.20 -0.32 1.19
CA VAL A 298 -0.19 -0.90 2.54
C VAL A 298 1.23 -1.33 2.93
N LEU A 299 1.99 -1.92 2.02
CA LEU A 299 3.39 -2.30 2.23
C LEU A 299 4.29 -1.07 2.47
N GLY A 300 4.18 -0.02 1.67
CA GLY A 300 4.88 1.25 1.90
C GLY A 300 4.53 1.86 3.26
N GLY A 301 3.26 1.80 3.63
CA GLY A 301 2.78 2.18 4.95
C GLY A 301 3.34 1.31 6.08
N LEU A 302 3.51 0.00 5.86
CA LEU A 302 4.13 -0.91 6.84
C LEU A 302 5.60 -0.55 7.08
N VAL A 303 6.33 -0.15 6.04
CA VAL A 303 7.70 0.38 6.16
C VAL A 303 7.69 1.68 7.00
N GLY A 304 6.77 2.60 6.71
CA GLY A 304 6.56 3.82 7.50
C GLY A 304 6.20 3.54 8.97
N LEU A 305 5.30 2.59 9.23
CA LEU A 305 4.93 2.14 10.58
C LEU A 305 6.12 1.53 11.33
N THR A 306 6.95 0.75 10.65
CA THR A 306 8.17 0.17 11.23
C THR A 306 9.07 1.29 11.75
N TYR A 307 9.24 2.35 10.95
CA TYR A 307 9.99 3.54 11.36
C TYR A 307 9.37 4.27 12.55
N LEU A 308 8.07 4.59 12.49
CA LEU A 308 7.42 5.31 13.59
C LEU A 308 7.42 4.49 14.89
N THR A 309 7.26 3.18 14.78
CA THR A 309 7.32 2.27 15.93
C THR A 309 8.74 2.21 16.51
N TYR A 310 9.77 2.18 15.68
CA TYR A 310 11.17 2.27 16.11
C TYR A 310 11.47 3.60 16.80
N LYS A 311 11.05 4.73 16.22
CA LYS A 311 11.19 6.08 16.81
C LYS A 311 10.42 6.22 18.13
N ALA A 312 9.27 5.56 18.27
CA ALA A 312 8.53 5.50 19.53
C ALA A 312 9.28 4.71 20.60
N TRP A 313 9.95 3.63 20.20
CA TRP A 313 10.69 2.80 21.13
C TRP A 313 11.92 3.52 21.70
N THR A 314 12.62 4.33 20.90
CA THR A 314 13.76 5.15 21.36
C THR A 314 13.35 6.35 22.22
N GLY A 315 12.05 6.66 22.32
CA GLY A 315 11.53 7.74 23.17
C GLY A 315 11.60 9.13 22.55
N ALA A 316 11.81 9.24 21.24
CA ALA A 316 11.98 10.51 20.53
C ALA A 316 10.67 11.24 20.19
N TYR A 317 9.53 10.88 20.82
CA TYR A 317 8.26 11.58 20.63
C TYR A 317 7.93 12.51 21.80
N THR A 318 8.15 13.79 21.54
CA THR A 318 7.64 14.95 22.28
C THR A 318 6.38 15.48 21.59
N PRO A 319 5.54 16.28 22.28
CA PRO A 319 4.35 16.87 21.66
C PRO A 319 4.64 17.71 20.41
N GLN A 320 5.85 18.27 20.29
CA GLN A 320 6.31 19.06 19.15
C GLN A 320 6.79 18.18 17.99
N SER A 321 7.27 16.96 18.26
CA SER A 321 7.71 15.99 17.25
C SER A 321 6.63 14.97 16.87
N ALA A 322 5.42 15.08 17.44
CA ALA A 322 4.26 14.24 17.12
C ALA A 322 3.72 14.45 15.69
N VAL A 323 4.17 15.50 15.01
CA VAL A 323 3.76 15.89 13.65
C VAL A 323 3.98 14.76 12.63
N SER A 324 5.05 13.96 12.78
CA SER A 324 5.29 12.80 11.91
C SER A 324 4.18 11.74 12.00
N ILE A 325 3.60 11.54 13.20
CA ILE A 325 2.48 10.61 13.40
C ILE A 325 1.20 11.19 12.78
N GLU A 326 1.01 12.51 12.82
CA GLU A 326 -0.13 13.17 12.16
C GLU A 326 -0.09 12.95 10.64
N TYR A 327 1.04 13.24 9.99
CA TYR A 327 1.18 13.12 8.54
C TYR A 327 1.04 11.67 8.07
N PHE A 328 1.67 10.74 8.79
CA PHE A 328 1.51 9.32 8.50
C PHE A 328 0.09 8.82 8.79
N GLY A 329 -0.58 9.35 9.83
CA GLY A 329 -1.98 9.07 10.11
C GLY A 329 -2.90 9.46 8.95
N LEU A 330 -2.68 10.62 8.32
CA LEU A 330 -3.42 11.03 7.12
C LEU A 330 -3.23 10.03 5.96
N TYR A 331 -2.00 9.57 5.74
CA TYR A 331 -1.70 8.55 4.74
C TYR A 331 -2.38 7.21 5.06
N TRP A 332 -2.31 6.76 6.30
CA TRP A 332 -2.89 5.49 6.73
C TRP A 332 -4.41 5.48 6.58
N HIS A 333 -5.08 6.58 6.97
CA HIS A 333 -6.51 6.76 6.75
C HIS A 333 -6.89 6.80 5.27
N PHE A 334 -6.06 7.38 4.42
CA PHE A 334 -6.27 7.33 2.97
C PHE A 334 -6.24 5.89 2.45
N VAL A 335 -5.22 5.11 2.83
CA VAL A 335 -5.10 3.70 2.41
C VAL A 335 -6.29 2.85 2.89
N ASP A 336 -6.77 3.10 4.11
CA ASP A 336 -7.97 2.47 4.66
C ASP A 336 -9.24 2.86 3.87
N LEU A 337 -9.43 4.16 3.59
CA LEU A 337 -10.56 4.65 2.79
C LEU A 337 -10.59 4.02 1.40
N ILE A 338 -9.44 3.89 0.74
CA ILE A 338 -9.34 3.20 -0.56
C ILE A 338 -9.77 1.75 -0.42
N TRP A 339 -9.36 1.03 0.64
CA TRP A 339 -9.80 -0.36 0.84
C TRP A 339 -11.32 -0.47 1.01
N VAL A 340 -11.92 0.42 1.78
CA VAL A 340 -13.37 0.49 1.98
C VAL A 340 -14.12 0.71 0.65
N LEU A 341 -13.48 1.29 -0.36
CA LEU A 341 -14.01 1.35 -1.73
C LEU A 341 -13.64 0.12 -2.57
N VAL A 342 -12.42 -0.39 -2.50
CA VAL A 342 -12.00 -1.60 -3.24
C VAL A 342 -12.87 -2.80 -2.89
N PHE A 343 -13.13 -3.01 -1.59
CA PHE A 343 -13.88 -4.16 -1.10
C PHE A 343 -15.27 -4.28 -1.77
N PRO A 344 -16.21 -3.31 -1.68
CA PRO A 344 -17.50 -3.44 -2.34
C PRO A 344 -17.39 -3.57 -3.87
N PHE A 345 -16.54 -2.77 -4.52
CA PHE A 345 -16.47 -2.75 -5.98
C PHE A 345 -15.92 -4.03 -6.61
N PHE A 346 -15.01 -4.74 -5.92
CA PHE A 346 -14.34 -5.92 -6.45
C PHE A 346 -14.67 -7.23 -5.73
N TYR A 347 -15.14 -7.17 -4.48
CA TYR A 347 -15.45 -8.36 -3.67
C TYR A 347 -16.95 -8.58 -3.49
N LEU A 348 -17.80 -7.57 -3.69
CA LEU A 348 -19.25 -7.72 -3.53
C LEU A 348 -20.05 -7.57 -4.84
N TYR A 349 -19.60 -6.74 -5.79
CA TYR A 349 -20.38 -6.34 -6.98
C TYR A 349 -19.73 -6.66 -8.33
#